data_AF-A0A9X6AC51-F1
#
_entry.id   AF-A0A9X6AC51-F1
#
_cell.length_a   1.000
_cell.length_b   1.000
_cell.length_c   1.000
_cell.angle_alpha   90.00
_cell.angle_beta   90.00
_cell.angle_gamma   90.00
#
_symmetry.space_group_name_H-M   'P 1'
#
loop_
_entity.id
_entity.type
_entity.pdbx_description
1 polymer ?
#
loop_
_entity_poly.entity_id
_entity_poly.type
_entity_poly.pdbx_seq_one_letter_code
_entity_poly.pdbx_strand_id
1 'polypeptide(L)'
;DKDNGIVTGFSDVKSGLSTGATRLFVYGVFDAPVTDSGSSGVKGYLKFKPGADHTVTLRLATSLISIDQAKDNLRQEIPDGTSFGTVKERARKTWDKLFGKVEVEGATPDQLTTLYSSMYRLYLYPNSGFEKVGSKYQYASPFSAMPGPDTPTHTGAKIVDGKVYVNNGFWDTYRTTWPAYSFLTPSQAGEMVDGFVQQYKDGGWT
;
A
#
# COMPACT_ATOMS: atom_id res chain seq x y z
N ASP A 1 -13.77 -12.94 -12.62
CA ASP A 1 -15.21 -13.14 -12.81
C ASP A 1 -15.68 -12.15 -13.87
N LYS A 2 -15.99 -12.68 -15.06
CA LYS A 2 -16.29 -11.91 -16.26
C LYS A 2 -17.58 -11.12 -16.10
N ASP A 3 -18.59 -11.74 -15.49
CA ASP A 3 -19.95 -11.22 -15.43
C ASP A 3 -20.04 -10.00 -14.52
N ASN A 4 -19.16 -9.92 -13.52
CA ASN A 4 -19.09 -8.80 -12.59
C ASN A 4 -17.91 -7.85 -12.84
N GLY A 5 -17.13 -8.05 -13.92
CA GLY A 5 -15.96 -7.22 -14.21
C GLY A 5 -14.87 -7.30 -13.12
N ILE A 6 -14.78 -8.43 -12.42
CA ILE A 6 -13.86 -8.62 -11.31
C ILE A 6 -12.58 -9.32 -11.78
N VAL A 7 -11.43 -8.77 -11.42
CA VAL A 7 -10.12 -9.41 -11.53
C VAL A 7 -9.57 -9.70 -10.13
N THR A 8 -9.13 -10.92 -9.92
CA THR A 8 -8.44 -11.33 -8.68
C THR A 8 -7.19 -12.10 -9.04
N GLY A 9 -6.20 -12.04 -8.16
CA GLY A 9 -5.00 -12.84 -8.32
C GLY A 9 -4.06 -12.64 -7.16
N PHE A 10 -2.85 -13.16 -7.34
CA PHE A 10 -1.79 -13.01 -6.38
C PHE A 10 -0.44 -12.94 -7.07
N SER A 11 0.56 -12.43 -6.37
CA SER A 11 1.96 -12.42 -6.78
C SER A 11 2.84 -13.02 -5.68
N ASP A 12 3.70 -13.94 -6.08
CA ASP A 12 4.80 -14.47 -5.26
C ASP A 12 6.13 -13.77 -5.56
N VAL A 13 6.13 -12.77 -6.46
CA VAL A 13 7.33 -12.07 -6.88
C VAL A 13 7.86 -11.22 -5.74
N LYS A 14 9.07 -11.56 -5.29
CA LYS A 14 9.80 -10.86 -4.24
C LYS A 14 11.30 -10.92 -4.53
N SER A 15 12.06 -9.98 -3.95
CA SER A 15 13.52 -10.08 -3.96
C SER A 15 13.95 -11.29 -3.12
N GLY A 16 15.07 -11.93 -3.49
CA GLY A 16 15.70 -12.95 -2.64
C GLY A 16 16.12 -12.41 -1.26
N LEU A 17 16.23 -11.09 -1.10
CA LEU A 17 16.51 -10.40 0.16
C LEU A 17 15.24 -10.08 0.98
N SER A 18 14.05 -10.33 0.44
CA SER A 18 12.77 -10.09 1.11
C SER A 18 12.41 -11.27 2.03
N THR A 19 13.22 -11.52 3.05
CA THR A 19 13.00 -12.57 4.05
C THR A 19 11.61 -12.43 4.67
N GLY A 20 10.86 -13.53 4.72
CA GLY A 20 9.52 -13.57 5.29
C GLY A 20 8.42 -12.88 4.49
N ALA A 21 8.75 -12.21 3.38
CA ALA A 21 7.71 -11.67 2.50
C ALA A 21 6.86 -12.81 1.93
N THR A 22 5.55 -12.70 2.08
CA THR A 22 4.58 -13.65 1.59
C THR A 22 3.91 -13.14 0.32
N ARG A 23 2.78 -13.74 -0.03
CA ARG A 23 1.99 -13.47 -1.21
C ARG A 23 1.28 -12.11 -1.14
N LEU A 24 1.35 -11.33 -2.22
CA LEU A 24 0.54 -10.13 -2.42
C LEU A 24 -0.75 -10.51 -3.15
N PHE A 25 -1.90 -10.34 -2.51
CA PHE A 25 -3.21 -10.56 -3.10
C PHE A 25 -3.72 -9.28 -3.76
N VAL A 26 -4.43 -9.43 -4.86
CA VAL A 26 -4.94 -8.33 -5.69
C VAL A 26 -6.42 -8.56 -5.95
N TYR A 27 -7.22 -7.52 -5.74
CA TYR A 27 -8.64 -7.49 -6.08
C TYR A 27 -8.97 -6.20 -6.83
N GLY A 28 -9.61 -6.32 -7.99
CA GLY A 28 -9.99 -5.18 -8.82
C GLY A 28 -11.35 -5.35 -9.46
N VAL A 29 -12.01 -4.22 -9.72
CA VAL A 29 -13.34 -4.15 -10.33
C VAL A 29 -13.33 -3.09 -11.43
N PHE A 30 -13.75 -3.50 -12.63
CA PHE A 30 -13.95 -2.62 -13.77
C PHE A 30 -15.38 -2.06 -13.80
N ASP A 31 -15.54 -0.83 -14.29
CA ASP A 31 -16.85 -0.17 -14.47
C ASP A 31 -17.55 -0.49 -15.80
N ALA A 32 -16.86 -1.22 -16.69
CA ALA A 32 -17.34 -1.54 -18.03
C ALA A 32 -17.62 -3.04 -18.21
N PRO A 33 -18.67 -3.42 -18.97
CA PRO A 33 -18.95 -4.82 -19.26
C PRO A 33 -17.79 -5.48 -20.04
N VAL A 34 -17.34 -6.63 -19.54
CA VAL A 34 -16.32 -7.45 -20.21
C VAL A 34 -16.99 -8.23 -21.35
N THR A 35 -16.57 -7.95 -22.58
CA THR A 35 -17.07 -8.62 -23.79
C THR A 35 -16.32 -9.91 -24.08
N ASP A 36 -15.01 -9.92 -23.85
CA ASP A 36 -14.15 -11.07 -24.11
C ASP A 36 -13.01 -11.12 -23.08
N SER A 37 -12.47 -12.31 -22.85
CA SER A 37 -11.43 -12.53 -21.85
C SER A 37 -10.69 -13.83 -22.13
N GLY A 38 -9.40 -13.86 -21.81
CA GLY A 38 -8.63 -15.10 -21.85
C GLY A 38 -7.42 -15.03 -20.94
N SER A 39 -6.89 -16.20 -20.59
CA SER A 39 -5.70 -16.33 -19.76
C SER A 39 -4.83 -17.50 -20.21
N SER A 40 -3.52 -17.36 -20.06
CA SER A 40 -2.54 -18.42 -20.28
C SER A 40 -1.39 -18.25 -19.29
N GLY A 41 -1.26 -19.22 -18.37
CA GLY A 41 -0.35 -19.11 -17.24
C GLY A 41 -0.63 -17.86 -16.40
N VAL A 42 0.41 -17.05 -16.16
CA VAL A 42 0.33 -15.79 -15.40
C VAL A 42 -0.12 -14.58 -16.24
N LYS A 43 -0.46 -14.78 -17.51
CA LYS A 43 -0.92 -13.72 -18.42
C LYS A 43 -2.42 -13.81 -18.59
N GLY A 44 -3.08 -12.65 -18.67
CA GLY A 44 -4.49 -12.55 -18.99
C GLY A 44 -4.83 -11.26 -19.70
N TYR A 45 -5.98 -11.23 -20.35
CA TYR A 45 -6.54 -10.04 -20.96
C TYR A 45 -8.05 -9.96 -20.71
N LEU A 46 -8.56 -8.73 -20.72
CA LEU A 46 -9.98 -8.42 -20.72
C LEU A 46 -10.24 -7.44 -21.86
N LYS A 47 -11.36 -7.64 -22.56
CA LYS A 47 -11.83 -6.76 -23.63
C LYS A 47 -13.14 -6.14 -23.20
N PHE A 48 -13.24 -4.82 -23.32
CA PHE A 48 -14.40 -4.06 -22.86
C PHE A 48 -15.21 -3.51 -24.02
N LYS A 49 -16.51 -3.31 -23.79
CA LYS A 49 -17.31 -2.36 -24.58
C LYS A 49 -17.32 -1.04 -23.80
N PRO A 50 -16.44 -0.07 -24.12
CA PRO A 50 -16.33 1.13 -23.32
C PRO A 50 -17.55 2.05 -23.53
N GLY A 51 -17.69 3.03 -22.63
CA GLY A 51 -18.70 4.09 -22.76
C GLY A 51 -18.45 5.00 -23.97
N ALA A 52 -19.32 5.99 -24.16
CA ALA A 52 -19.26 6.93 -25.29
C ALA A 52 -17.95 7.75 -25.34
N ASP A 53 -17.31 7.95 -24.20
CA ASP A 53 -16.02 8.64 -24.04
C ASP A 53 -14.81 7.70 -24.17
N HIS A 54 -15.06 6.42 -24.48
CA HIS A 54 -14.06 5.36 -24.55
C HIS A 54 -13.27 5.09 -23.25
N THR A 55 -13.77 5.53 -22.11
CA THR A 55 -13.13 5.30 -20.80
C THR A 55 -13.52 3.94 -20.22
N VAL A 56 -12.56 3.29 -19.56
CA VAL A 56 -12.76 2.13 -18.67
C VAL A 56 -11.99 2.41 -17.38
N THR A 57 -12.68 2.38 -16.26
CA THR A 57 -12.10 2.60 -14.93
C THR A 57 -11.86 1.28 -14.23
N LEU A 58 -10.66 1.11 -13.66
CA LEU A 58 -10.35 0.03 -12.72
C LEU A 58 -10.18 0.61 -11.32
N ARG A 59 -10.97 0.11 -10.37
CA ARG A 59 -10.68 0.27 -8.93
C ARG A 59 -9.88 -0.97 -8.49
N LEU A 60 -8.72 -0.77 -7.87
CA LEU A 60 -7.79 -1.83 -7.50
C LEU A 60 -7.34 -1.65 -6.05
N ALA A 61 -7.27 -2.75 -5.30
CA ALA A 61 -6.65 -2.80 -3.99
C ALA A 61 -5.85 -4.09 -3.84
N THR A 62 -4.93 -4.07 -2.87
CA THR A 62 -4.10 -5.21 -2.53
C THR A 62 -4.21 -5.55 -1.05
N SER A 63 -3.73 -6.74 -0.70
CA SER A 63 -3.60 -7.20 0.68
C SER A 63 -2.43 -8.16 0.79
N LEU A 64 -1.76 -8.17 1.94
CA LEU A 64 -0.79 -9.20 2.33
C LEU A 64 -1.48 -10.33 3.11
N ILE A 65 -2.75 -10.18 3.47
CA ILE A 65 -3.54 -11.14 4.24
C ILE A 65 -4.31 -12.09 3.31
N SER A 66 -5.17 -11.56 2.43
CA SER A 66 -6.05 -12.38 1.58
C SER A 66 -6.74 -11.63 0.45
N ILE A 67 -7.35 -12.36 -0.49
CA ILE A 67 -8.22 -11.76 -1.52
C ILE A 67 -9.44 -11.08 -0.87
N ASP A 68 -10.05 -11.68 0.15
CA ASP A 68 -11.20 -11.09 0.83
C ASP A 68 -10.83 -9.79 1.55
N GLN A 69 -9.64 -9.74 2.15
CA GLN A 69 -9.13 -8.52 2.75
C GLN A 69 -8.79 -7.46 1.67
N ALA A 70 -8.24 -7.84 0.52
CA ALA A 70 -8.03 -6.90 -0.59
C ALA A 70 -9.37 -6.31 -1.09
N LYS A 71 -10.42 -7.12 -1.17
CA LYS A 71 -11.78 -6.68 -1.48
C LYS A 71 -12.32 -5.71 -0.42
N ASP A 72 -12.09 -5.99 0.87
CA ASP A 72 -12.51 -5.11 1.94
C ASP A 72 -11.72 -3.79 1.96
N ASN A 73 -10.41 -3.82 1.70
CA ASN A 73 -9.60 -2.61 1.51
C ASN A 73 -10.16 -1.75 0.38
N LEU A 74 -10.50 -2.37 -0.77
CA LEU A 74 -11.13 -1.65 -1.89
C LEU A 74 -12.42 -0.97 -1.47
N ARG A 75 -13.29 -1.70 -0.75
CA ARG A 75 -14.57 -1.18 -0.25
C ARG A 75 -14.38 -0.01 0.71
N GLN A 76 -13.39 -0.08 1.59
CA GLN A 76 -13.12 0.94 2.59
C GLN A 76 -12.50 2.21 1.98
N GLU A 77 -11.54 2.05 1.06
CA GLU A 77 -10.72 3.16 0.56
C GLU A 77 -11.27 3.79 -0.73
N ILE A 78 -11.77 2.96 -1.64
CA ILE A 78 -12.27 3.34 -2.96
C ILE A 78 -13.64 2.66 -3.19
N PRO A 79 -14.67 3.02 -2.39
CA PRO A 79 -16.00 2.42 -2.51
C PRO A 79 -16.59 2.61 -3.91
N ASP A 80 -17.61 1.83 -4.22
CA ASP A 80 -18.25 1.88 -5.53
C ASP A 80 -18.78 3.28 -5.87
N GLY A 81 -18.64 3.67 -7.14
CA GLY A 81 -18.93 5.03 -7.60
C GLY A 81 -17.84 6.09 -7.29
N THR A 82 -16.75 5.73 -6.61
CA THR A 82 -15.63 6.68 -6.41
C THR A 82 -14.91 6.97 -7.74
N SER A 83 -14.93 8.23 -8.18
CA SER A 83 -14.26 8.64 -9.43
C SER A 83 -12.75 8.79 -9.27
N PHE A 84 -12.00 8.65 -10.37
CA PHE A 84 -10.56 8.92 -10.41
C PHE A 84 -10.22 10.34 -9.90
N GLY A 85 -11.02 11.34 -10.30
CA GLY A 85 -10.85 12.72 -9.84
C GLY A 85 -10.97 12.85 -8.32
N THR A 86 -11.87 12.08 -7.70
CA THR A 86 -12.02 12.05 -6.23
C THR A 86 -10.78 11.47 -5.56
N VAL A 87 -10.24 10.37 -6.08
CA VAL A 87 -9.00 9.75 -5.54
C VAL A 87 -7.83 10.71 -5.68
N LYS A 88 -7.66 11.34 -6.86
CA LYS A 88 -6.63 12.34 -7.13
C LYS A 88 -6.71 13.52 -6.15
N GLU A 89 -7.92 14.02 -5.88
CA GLU A 89 -8.12 15.13 -4.96
C GLU A 89 -7.81 14.77 -3.51
N ARG A 90 -8.25 13.59 -3.05
CA ARG A 90 -7.91 13.10 -1.71
C ARG A 90 -6.40 12.96 -1.54
N ALA A 91 -5.70 12.40 -2.52
CA ALA A 91 -4.25 12.28 -2.50
C ALA A 91 -3.56 13.65 -2.45
N ARG A 92 -4.01 14.61 -3.28
CA ARG A 92 -3.49 15.99 -3.29
C ARG A 92 -3.62 16.64 -1.91
N LYS A 93 -4.81 16.61 -1.32
CA LYS A 93 -5.06 17.19 0.02
C LYS A 93 -4.18 16.57 1.10
N THR A 94 -3.94 15.25 1.04
CA THR A 94 -3.04 14.56 1.97
C THR A 94 -1.61 15.08 1.84
N TRP A 95 -1.11 15.22 0.61
CA TRP A 95 0.22 15.78 0.35
C TRP A 95 0.33 17.26 0.71
N ASP A 96 -0.66 18.09 0.36
CA ASP A 96 -0.68 19.51 0.67
C ASP A 96 -0.65 19.75 2.19
N LYS A 97 -1.38 18.95 2.96
CA LYS A 97 -1.35 19.01 4.44
C LYS A 97 0.04 18.69 4.99
N LEU A 98 0.77 17.77 4.36
CA LEU A 98 2.12 17.40 4.76
C LEU A 98 3.10 18.51 4.37
N PHE A 99 3.06 18.98 3.13
CA PHE A 99 3.92 20.04 2.60
C PHE A 99 3.73 21.38 3.31
N GLY A 100 2.50 21.72 3.70
CA GLY A 100 2.19 22.92 4.46
C GLY A 100 2.79 22.98 5.87
N LYS A 101 3.55 21.95 6.30
CA LYS A 101 4.37 22.02 7.53
C LYS A 101 5.63 22.86 7.37
N VAL A 102 6.06 23.11 6.14
CA VAL A 102 7.26 23.88 5.82
C VAL A 102 6.90 24.93 4.77
N GLU A 103 7.08 26.19 5.14
CA GLU A 103 6.92 27.35 4.26
C GLU A 103 8.23 28.12 4.22
N VAL A 104 8.64 28.54 3.03
CA VAL A 104 9.91 29.25 2.80
C VAL A 104 9.63 30.50 1.98
N GLU A 105 9.91 31.65 2.57
CA GLU A 105 9.80 32.95 1.91
C GLU A 105 11.07 33.25 1.09
N GLY A 106 10.92 33.97 -0.03
CA GLY A 106 12.04 34.42 -0.85
C GLY A 106 12.72 33.34 -1.71
N ALA A 107 12.21 32.11 -1.71
CA ALA A 107 12.71 31.03 -2.55
C ALA A 107 12.28 31.19 -4.02
N THR A 108 13.16 30.82 -4.96
CA THR A 108 12.81 30.74 -6.38
C THR A 108 11.92 29.53 -6.67
N PRO A 109 11.19 29.50 -7.80
CA PRO A 109 10.42 28.32 -8.20
C PRO A 109 11.24 27.01 -8.23
N ASP A 110 12.51 27.07 -8.64
CA ASP A 110 13.41 25.90 -8.68
C ASP A 110 13.81 25.41 -7.28
N GLN A 111 14.03 26.35 -6.35
CA GLN A 111 14.30 26.02 -4.95
C GLN A 111 13.07 25.39 -4.28
N LEU A 112 11.87 25.93 -4.54
CA LEU A 112 10.62 25.35 -4.05
C LEU A 112 10.38 23.95 -4.64
N THR A 113 10.63 23.77 -5.94
CA THR A 113 10.54 22.46 -6.61
C THR A 113 11.50 21.46 -5.97
N THR A 114 12.74 21.86 -5.72
CA THR A 114 13.74 21.02 -5.05
C THR A 114 13.31 20.65 -3.63
N LEU A 115 12.85 21.63 -2.85
CA LEU A 115 12.41 21.41 -1.47
C LEU A 115 11.24 20.44 -1.38
N TYR A 116 10.14 20.71 -2.09
CA TYR A 116 8.94 19.89 -1.99
C TYR A 116 9.10 18.53 -2.67
N SER A 117 9.95 18.40 -3.69
CA SER A 117 10.32 17.09 -4.26
C SER A 117 11.15 16.25 -3.29
N SER A 118 12.11 16.87 -2.58
CA SER A 118 12.88 16.18 -1.53
C SER A 118 11.98 15.81 -0.34
N MET A 119 11.04 16.66 0.02
CA MET A 119 10.07 16.39 1.09
C MET A 119 9.09 15.27 0.70
N TYR A 120 8.66 15.22 -0.57
CA TYR A 120 7.93 14.07 -1.10
C TYR A 120 8.74 12.78 -0.92
N ARG A 121 10.02 12.78 -1.33
CA ARG A 121 10.92 11.62 -1.20
C ARG A 121 11.17 11.22 0.25
N LEU A 122 11.26 12.19 1.15
CA LEU A 122 11.42 11.96 2.58
C LEU A 122 10.29 11.04 3.07
N TYR A 123 9.03 11.37 2.78
CA TYR A 123 7.85 10.66 3.30
C TYR A 123 7.37 9.45 2.49
N LEU A 124 8.19 8.91 1.57
CA LEU A 124 7.85 7.65 0.88
C LEU A 124 8.13 6.41 1.72
N TYR A 125 9.00 6.49 2.73
CA TYR A 125 9.44 5.35 3.55
C TYR A 125 9.53 5.71 5.04
N PRO A 126 9.25 4.78 5.96
CA PRO A 126 8.81 3.41 5.73
C PRO A 126 7.37 3.32 5.20
N ASN A 127 7.04 2.17 4.61
CA ASN A 127 5.68 1.89 4.17
C ASN A 127 4.87 1.20 5.27
N SER A 128 3.57 1.49 5.35
CA SER A 128 2.63 0.71 6.15
C SER A 128 2.60 -0.74 5.66
N GLY A 129 2.83 -1.69 6.56
CA GLY A 129 2.72 -3.13 6.32
C GLY A 129 1.50 -3.75 7.00
N PHE A 130 0.52 -2.92 7.38
CA PHE A 130 -0.69 -3.33 8.10
C PHE A 130 -1.95 -2.90 7.34
N GLU A 131 -3.06 -3.53 7.67
CA GLU A 131 -4.36 -3.38 7.03
C GLU A 131 -5.45 -3.21 8.09
N LYS A 132 -6.55 -2.52 7.73
CA LYS A 132 -7.69 -2.35 8.63
C LYS A 132 -8.66 -3.52 8.45
N VAL A 133 -8.66 -4.43 9.42
CA VAL A 133 -9.52 -5.62 9.45
C VAL A 133 -10.68 -5.37 10.41
N GLY A 134 -11.86 -5.10 9.85
CA GLY A 134 -13.03 -4.68 10.63
C GLY A 134 -12.75 -3.38 11.40
N SER A 135 -12.76 -3.45 12.73
CA SER A 135 -12.52 -2.29 13.61
C SER A 135 -11.07 -2.15 14.09
N LYS A 136 -10.19 -3.10 13.77
CA LYS A 136 -8.80 -3.14 14.25
C LYS A 136 -7.80 -3.09 13.10
N TYR A 137 -6.54 -2.84 13.45
CA TYR A 137 -5.41 -3.01 12.53
C TYR A 137 -4.76 -4.36 12.76
N GLN A 138 -4.42 -5.05 11.68
CA GLN A 138 -3.68 -6.30 11.69
C GLN A 138 -2.68 -6.34 10.55
N TYR A 139 -1.71 -7.24 10.62
CA TYR A 139 -0.77 -7.47 9.53
C TYR A 139 -0.39 -8.94 9.43
N ALA A 140 -0.06 -9.36 8.21
CA ALA A 140 0.63 -10.62 7.94
C ALA A 140 2.11 -10.44 8.32
N SER A 141 2.55 -11.04 9.44
CA SER A 141 3.91 -10.83 9.94
C SER A 141 4.96 -11.53 9.07
N PRO A 142 5.89 -10.79 8.45
CA PRO A 142 7.05 -11.39 7.78
C PRO A 142 8.17 -11.75 8.77
N PHE A 143 8.01 -11.45 10.06
CA PHE A 143 9.04 -11.63 11.08
C PHE A 143 8.80 -12.89 11.93
N SER A 144 7.55 -13.33 12.03
CA SER A 144 7.21 -14.59 12.69
C SER A 144 7.34 -15.80 11.75
N ALA A 145 7.60 -16.97 12.32
CA ALA A 145 7.50 -18.23 11.60
C ALA A 145 6.09 -18.41 11.00
N MET A 146 6.03 -18.85 9.74
CA MET A 146 4.75 -19.10 9.06
C MET A 146 4.06 -20.34 9.67
N PRO A 147 2.83 -20.22 10.21
CA PRO A 147 2.08 -21.37 10.71
C PRO A 147 1.64 -22.36 9.61
N GLY A 148 1.60 -21.94 8.35
CA GLY A 148 1.21 -22.80 7.23
C GLY A 148 1.66 -22.26 5.88
N PRO A 149 1.41 -22.99 4.78
CA PRO A 149 1.70 -22.51 3.44
C PRO A 149 0.69 -21.45 2.99
N ASP A 150 1.10 -20.57 2.08
CA ASP A 150 0.17 -19.70 1.36
C ASP A 150 -0.80 -20.53 0.50
N THR A 151 -2.03 -20.05 0.38
CA THR A 151 -3.03 -20.55 -0.57
C THR A 151 -3.28 -19.51 -1.66
N PRO A 152 -3.95 -19.86 -2.77
CA PRO A 152 -4.35 -18.88 -3.78
C PRO A 152 -5.16 -17.69 -3.26
N THR A 153 -5.79 -17.81 -2.08
CA THR A 153 -6.72 -16.81 -1.55
C THR A 153 -6.32 -16.21 -0.20
N HIS A 154 -5.35 -16.81 0.51
CA HIS A 154 -4.99 -16.44 1.88
C HIS A 154 -3.50 -16.69 2.16
N THR A 155 -2.87 -15.82 2.95
CA THR A 155 -1.47 -16.01 3.35
C THR A 155 -1.32 -17.11 4.40
N GLY A 156 -0.17 -17.78 4.38
CA GLY A 156 0.27 -18.67 5.44
C GLY A 156 0.99 -17.95 6.59
N ALA A 157 1.16 -16.62 6.53
CA ALA A 157 1.80 -15.84 7.58
C ALA A 157 0.98 -15.82 8.88
N LYS A 158 1.68 -15.62 10.00
CA LYS A 158 0.99 -15.34 11.27
C LYS A 158 0.34 -13.96 11.18
N ILE A 159 -0.97 -13.90 11.40
CA ILE A 159 -1.69 -12.62 11.51
C ILE A 159 -1.52 -12.08 12.93
N VAL A 160 -1.07 -10.84 13.05
CA VAL A 160 -0.81 -10.17 14.32
C VAL A 160 -1.62 -8.89 14.42
N ASP A 161 -2.16 -8.60 15.60
CA ASP A 161 -2.90 -7.37 15.89
C ASP A 161 -1.91 -6.21 16.06
N GLY A 162 -2.20 -5.08 15.42
CA GLY A 162 -1.40 -3.86 15.51
C GLY A 162 -0.97 -3.31 14.16
N LYS A 163 -0.01 -2.38 14.21
CA LYS A 163 0.56 -1.70 13.06
C LYS A 163 2.04 -2.06 12.95
N VAL A 164 2.48 -2.38 11.73
CA VAL A 164 3.89 -2.62 11.40
C VAL A 164 4.32 -1.76 10.23
N TYR A 165 5.58 -1.35 10.22
CA TYR A 165 6.17 -0.56 9.15
C TYR A 165 7.31 -1.33 8.51
N VAL A 166 7.47 -1.25 7.20
CA VAL A 166 8.47 -2.02 6.43
C VAL A 166 9.24 -1.10 5.47
N ASN A 167 10.23 -1.65 4.77
CA ASN A 167 11.05 -0.93 3.79
C ASN A 167 11.82 0.25 4.39
N ASN A 168 12.56 0.02 5.48
CA ASN A 168 13.46 1.02 6.05
C ASN A 168 14.86 0.44 6.29
N GLY A 169 15.87 1.11 5.74
CA GLY A 169 17.27 0.88 6.08
C GLY A 169 17.71 1.89 7.14
N PHE A 170 17.86 1.47 8.39
CA PHE A 170 18.30 2.38 9.45
C PHE A 170 19.69 2.92 9.22
N TRP A 171 20.59 2.13 8.61
CA TRP A 171 21.95 2.57 8.27
C TRP A 171 21.96 3.86 7.45
N ASP A 172 20.99 4.07 6.56
CA ASP A 172 20.82 5.32 5.80
C ASP A 172 20.05 6.37 6.59
N THR A 173 18.86 6.00 7.03
CA THR A 173 17.81 6.94 7.45
C THR A 173 18.06 7.58 8.81
N TYR A 174 18.93 7.00 9.66
CA TYR A 174 19.22 7.57 10.98
C TYR A 174 19.86 8.97 10.90
N ARG A 175 20.56 9.26 9.79
CA ARG A 175 21.36 10.49 9.63
C ARG A 175 20.50 11.74 9.52
N THR A 176 19.38 11.66 8.79
CA THR A 176 18.57 12.84 8.45
C THR A 176 17.06 12.56 8.46
N THR A 177 16.62 11.42 7.95
CA THR A 177 15.20 11.07 7.85
C THR A 177 14.51 10.98 9.21
N TRP A 178 15.06 10.20 10.15
CA TRP A 178 14.48 10.05 11.48
C TRP A 178 14.50 11.35 12.31
N PRO A 179 15.59 12.12 12.33
CA PRO A 179 15.56 13.47 12.89
C PRO A 179 14.47 14.37 12.28
N ALA A 180 14.31 14.35 10.96
CA ALA A 180 13.28 15.14 10.26
C ALA A 180 11.86 14.70 10.64
N TYR A 181 11.60 13.40 10.79
CA TYR A 181 10.31 12.88 11.27
C TYR A 181 10.01 13.30 12.70
N SER A 182 10.98 13.15 13.60
CA SER A 182 10.83 13.58 14.99
C SER A 182 10.54 15.07 15.12
N PHE A 183 11.00 15.89 14.17
CA PHE A 183 10.75 17.32 14.15
C PHE A 183 9.42 17.69 13.49
N LEU A 184 9.16 17.22 12.26
CA LEU A 184 8.04 17.65 11.43
C LEU A 184 6.74 16.86 11.71
N THR A 185 6.88 15.59 12.09
CA THR A 185 5.77 14.63 12.26
C THR A 185 5.99 13.70 13.47
N PRO A 186 6.25 14.24 14.69
CA PRO A 186 6.67 13.44 15.85
C PRO A 186 5.71 12.30 16.21
N SER A 187 4.39 12.51 16.12
CA SER A 187 3.41 11.45 16.41
C SER A 187 3.48 10.31 15.40
N GLN A 188 3.70 10.61 14.11
CA GLN A 188 3.88 9.60 13.08
C GLN A 188 5.22 8.88 13.28
N ALA A 189 6.28 9.61 13.65
CA ALA A 189 7.58 9.03 14.00
C ALA A 189 7.45 8.00 15.13
N GLY A 190 6.72 8.34 16.19
CA GLY A 190 6.44 7.43 17.31
C GLY A 190 5.71 6.16 16.86
N GLU A 191 4.62 6.30 16.10
CA GLU A 191 3.87 5.15 15.57
C GLU A 191 4.74 4.24 14.68
N MET A 192 5.63 4.83 13.87
CA MET A 192 6.56 4.07 13.04
C MET A 192 7.60 3.31 13.88
N VAL A 193 8.17 3.94 14.91
CA VAL A 193 9.11 3.31 15.85
C VAL A 193 8.45 2.15 16.60
N ASP A 194 7.22 2.32 17.07
CA ASP A 194 6.45 1.25 17.72
C ASP A 194 6.28 0.03 16.81
N GLY A 195 6.04 0.27 15.52
CA GLY A 195 5.98 -0.79 14.51
C GLY A 195 7.30 -1.54 14.37
N PHE A 196 8.46 -0.87 14.46
CA PHE A 196 9.77 -1.54 14.43
C PHE A 196 10.07 -2.32 15.71
N VAL A 197 9.65 -1.80 16.87
CA VAL A 197 9.72 -2.55 18.14
C VAL A 197 8.84 -3.80 18.05
N GLN A 198 7.69 -3.72 17.39
CA GLN A 198 6.83 -4.88 17.18
C GLN A 198 7.50 -5.97 16.32
N GLN A 199 8.29 -5.61 15.30
CA GLN A 199 9.05 -6.61 14.52
C GLN A 199 9.97 -7.46 15.40
N TYR A 200 10.67 -6.81 16.35
CA TYR A 200 11.50 -7.51 17.31
C TYR A 200 10.69 -8.45 18.21
N LYS A 201 9.52 -8.02 18.69
CA LYS A 201 8.63 -8.87 19.49
C LYS A 201 8.11 -10.08 18.71
N ASP A 202 7.94 -9.95 17.40
CA ASP A 202 7.42 -11.01 16.54
C ASP A 202 8.44 -12.11 16.22
N GLY A 203 9.72 -11.75 16.06
CA GLY A 203 10.73 -12.66 15.50
C GLY A 203 12.13 -12.57 16.12
N GLY A 204 12.39 -11.61 17.00
CA GLY A 204 13.72 -11.31 17.52
C GLY A 204 14.63 -10.62 16.49
N TRP A 205 15.91 -10.44 16.86
CA TRP A 205 17.00 -10.10 15.95
C TRP A 205 18.07 -11.18 16.13
N THR A 206 18.55 -11.77 15.03
CA THR A 206 19.66 -12.74 15.03
C THR A 206 20.88 -12.17 14.34
#